data_AF-A0A238YLI3-F1
#
_entry.id   AF-A0A238YLI3-F1
#
_cell.length_a   1.000
_cell.length_b   1.000
_cell.length_c   1.000
_cell.angle_alpha   90.00
_cell.angle_beta   90.00
_cell.angle_gamma   90.00
#
_symmetry.space_group_name_H-M   'P 1'
#
loop_
_entity.id
_entity.type
_entity.pdbx_description
1 polymer ?
#
loop_
_entity_poly.entity_id
_entity_poly.type
_entity_poly.pdbx_seq_one_letter_code
_entity_poly.pdbx_strand_id
1 'polypeptide(L)'
;MEKGFKDIENYFLSVAQQNEKVEKQVKVKQKRQVDYSKRIRHLNEKLKGKDAKIKELFAQLTVLREKVSKLEEENRELAKFRENRELLEKYKEQIETLKKEVATLKADIVEKERKIEALQSSEMPKSRVELFIEVALNSVASSVALKNGMKILFSKRFRKDIVKEISCRPFLFENFISALSRCETTSRLLRRDKQEIYRIRVTSPYGEYRAIYTKLDKDTVKFQRFGQRDSIYSELDACGWSFD
;
A
#
# COMPACT_ATOMS: atom_id res chain seq x y z
N MET A 1 -75.86 -57.14 107.00
CA MET A 1 -75.17 -55.87 106.70
C MET A 1 -73.86 -56.06 105.93
N GLU A 2 -73.32 -57.27 105.77
CA GLU A 2 -71.99 -57.49 105.16
C GLU A 2 -71.91 -57.32 103.63
N LYS A 3 -73.03 -57.48 102.89
CA LYS A 3 -73.04 -57.35 101.42
C LYS A 3 -72.82 -55.91 100.94
N GLY A 4 -73.39 -54.92 101.64
CA GLY A 4 -73.26 -53.50 101.25
C GLY A 4 -71.84 -52.94 101.41
N PHE A 5 -71.07 -53.42 102.40
CA PHE A 5 -69.67 -53.01 102.57
C PHE A 5 -68.75 -53.60 101.49
N LYS A 6 -69.03 -54.82 101.03
CA LYS A 6 -68.26 -55.50 99.99
C LYS A 6 -68.41 -54.84 98.61
N ASP A 7 -69.61 -54.34 98.30
CA ASP A 7 -69.86 -53.63 97.04
C ASP A 7 -69.18 -52.25 97.01
N ILE A 8 -69.13 -51.57 98.15
CA ILE A 8 -68.40 -50.30 98.32
C ILE A 8 -66.89 -50.53 98.22
N GLU A 9 -66.37 -51.59 98.85
CA GLU A 9 -64.95 -51.97 98.76
C GLU A 9 -64.53 -52.31 97.32
N ASN A 10 -65.34 -53.10 96.61
CA ASN A 10 -65.10 -53.42 95.20
C ASN A 10 -65.18 -52.17 94.30
N TYR A 11 -66.09 -51.23 94.58
CA TYR A 11 -66.16 -49.97 93.86
C TYR A 11 -64.90 -49.14 94.06
N PHE A 12 -64.44 -48.93 95.31
CA PHE A 12 -63.20 -48.19 95.58
C PHE A 12 -61.96 -48.90 95.03
N LEU A 13 -61.90 -50.23 95.07
CA LEU A 13 -60.84 -51.02 94.43
C LEU A 13 -60.85 -50.84 92.91
N SER A 14 -62.02 -50.82 92.27
CA SER A 14 -62.14 -50.60 90.81
C SER A 14 -61.75 -49.19 90.39
N VAL A 15 -62.13 -48.17 91.18
CA VAL A 15 -61.77 -46.76 90.96
C VAL A 15 -60.27 -46.55 91.19
N ALA A 16 -59.68 -47.16 92.22
CA ALA A 16 -58.24 -47.13 92.46
C ALA A 16 -57.46 -47.79 91.31
N GLN A 17 -57.90 -48.95 90.83
CA GLN A 17 -57.30 -49.62 89.67
C GLN A 17 -57.46 -48.81 88.37
N GLN A 18 -58.59 -48.12 88.19
CA GLN A 18 -58.83 -47.25 87.03
C GLN A 18 -57.95 -45.99 87.10
N ASN A 19 -57.81 -45.38 88.28
CA ASN A 19 -56.90 -44.26 88.52
C ASN A 19 -55.45 -44.67 88.31
N GLU A 20 -55.02 -45.84 88.79
CA GLU A 20 -53.68 -46.37 88.52
C GLU A 20 -53.42 -46.58 87.02
N LYS A 21 -54.40 -47.10 86.27
CA LYS A 21 -54.29 -47.28 84.82
C LYS A 21 -54.18 -45.93 84.10
N VAL A 22 -54.96 -44.94 84.51
CA VAL A 22 -54.91 -43.57 83.96
C VAL A 22 -53.57 -42.92 84.28
N GLU A 23 -53.09 -43.02 85.52
CA GLU A 23 -51.77 -42.51 85.92
C GLU A 23 -50.62 -43.18 85.15
N LYS A 24 -50.66 -44.50 84.98
CA LYS A 24 -49.66 -45.25 84.18
C LYS A 24 -49.68 -44.78 82.72
N GLN A 25 -50.85 -44.56 82.12
CA GLN A 25 -50.96 -44.03 80.76
C GLN A 25 -50.44 -42.58 80.63
N VAL A 26 -50.74 -41.71 81.61
CA VAL A 26 -50.24 -40.33 81.63
C VAL A 26 -48.71 -40.30 81.77
N LYS A 27 -48.14 -41.11 82.67
CA LYS A 27 -46.68 -41.25 82.84
C LYS A 27 -45.99 -41.75 81.57
N VAL A 28 -46.59 -42.70 80.84
CA VAL A 28 -46.06 -43.19 79.55
C VAL A 28 -46.13 -42.11 78.46
N LYS A 29 -47.23 -41.35 78.39
CA LYS A 29 -47.36 -40.23 77.44
C LYS A 29 -46.33 -39.12 77.73
N GLN A 30 -46.15 -38.75 78.99
CA GLN A 30 -45.14 -37.79 79.43
C GLN A 30 -43.72 -38.26 79.07
N LYS A 31 -43.40 -39.54 79.31
CA LYS A 31 -42.09 -40.12 78.95
C LYS A 31 -41.83 -40.04 77.43
N ARG A 32 -42.82 -40.42 76.61
CA ARG A 32 -42.73 -40.30 75.14
C ARG A 32 -42.55 -38.85 74.70
N GLN A 33 -43.25 -37.89 75.31
CA GLN A 33 -43.11 -36.47 74.99
C GLN A 33 -41.70 -35.95 75.28
N VAL A 34 -41.09 -36.39 76.39
CA VAL A 34 -39.70 -36.03 76.72
C VAL A 34 -38.72 -36.65 75.72
N ASP A 35 -38.93 -37.90 75.32
CA ASP A 35 -38.07 -38.60 74.34
C ASP A 35 -38.17 -37.96 72.95
N TYR A 36 -39.38 -37.61 72.49
CA TYR A 36 -39.58 -36.83 71.26
C TYR A 36 -38.91 -35.47 71.35
N SER A 37 -39.02 -34.78 72.49
CA SER A 37 -38.37 -33.48 72.71
C SER A 37 -36.84 -33.58 72.60
N LYS A 38 -36.24 -34.64 73.15
CA LYS A 38 -34.79 -34.92 73.01
C LYS A 38 -34.41 -35.18 71.55
N ARG A 39 -35.21 -35.98 70.84
CA ARG A 39 -34.97 -36.29 69.41
C ARG A 39 -35.07 -35.05 68.53
N ILE A 40 -36.04 -34.18 68.78
CA ILE A 40 -36.20 -32.89 68.08
C ILE A 40 -34.97 -32.00 68.33
N ARG A 41 -34.49 -31.87 69.57
CA ARG A 41 -33.26 -31.10 69.86
C ARG A 41 -32.06 -31.62 69.09
N HIS A 42 -31.82 -32.94 69.12
CA HIS A 42 -30.71 -33.57 68.40
C HIS A 42 -30.80 -33.34 66.89
N LEU A 43 -31.99 -33.46 66.31
CA LEU A 43 -32.22 -33.19 64.89
C LEU A 43 -31.98 -31.71 64.55
N ASN A 44 -32.40 -30.78 65.41
CA ASN A 44 -32.15 -29.36 65.24
C ASN A 44 -30.65 -29.01 65.31
N GLU A 45 -29.89 -29.63 66.21
CA GLU A 45 -28.44 -29.47 66.27
C GLU A 45 -27.76 -29.98 64.99
N LYS A 46 -28.18 -31.15 64.48
CA LYS A 46 -27.70 -31.68 63.20
C LYS A 46 -28.05 -30.78 62.01
N LEU A 47 -29.24 -30.19 62.00
CA LEU A 47 -29.66 -29.23 60.97
C LEU A 47 -28.76 -27.99 61.00
N LYS A 48 -28.53 -27.40 62.17
CA LYS A 48 -27.61 -26.26 62.32
C LYS A 48 -26.20 -26.59 61.81
N GLY A 49 -25.68 -27.78 62.11
CA GLY A 49 -24.37 -28.23 61.61
C GLY A 49 -24.33 -28.36 60.09
N LYS A 50 -25.40 -28.88 59.48
CA LYS A 50 -25.53 -28.94 58.02
C LYS A 50 -25.65 -27.55 57.39
N ASP A 51 -26.41 -26.65 57.98
CA ASP A 51 -26.56 -25.27 57.50
C ASP A 51 -25.24 -24.51 57.53
N ALA A 52 -24.43 -24.69 58.58
CA ALA A 52 -23.09 -24.12 58.66
C ALA A 52 -22.19 -24.65 57.52
N LYS A 53 -22.23 -25.96 57.26
CA LYS A 53 -21.45 -26.58 56.18
C LYS A 53 -21.91 -26.13 54.80
N ILE A 54 -23.21 -25.95 54.60
CA ILE A 54 -23.77 -25.39 53.35
C ILE A 54 -23.22 -23.98 53.11
N LYS A 55 -23.24 -23.12 54.14
CA LYS A 55 -22.68 -21.75 54.03
C LYS A 55 -21.20 -21.75 53.68
N GLU A 56 -20.42 -22.62 54.32
CA GLU A 56 -18.98 -22.76 54.02
C GLU A 56 -18.75 -23.21 52.56
N LEU A 57 -19.48 -24.22 52.09
CA LEU A 57 -19.37 -24.69 50.70
C LEU A 57 -19.78 -23.60 49.70
N PHE A 58 -20.79 -22.78 50.01
CA PHE A 58 -21.15 -21.64 49.18
C PHE A 58 -20.02 -20.60 49.11
N ALA A 59 -19.36 -20.30 50.23
CA ALA A 59 -18.21 -19.39 50.23
C ALA A 59 -17.05 -19.94 49.37
N GLN A 60 -16.75 -21.23 49.48
CA GLN A 60 -15.73 -21.89 48.65
C GLN A 60 -16.09 -21.87 47.16
N LEU A 61 -17.35 -22.10 46.82
CA LEU A 61 -17.84 -22.02 45.44
C LEU A 61 -17.67 -20.62 44.84
N THR A 62 -17.93 -19.57 45.60
CA THR A 62 -17.72 -18.19 45.14
C THR A 62 -16.25 -17.93 44.83
N VAL A 63 -15.34 -18.30 45.73
CA VAL A 63 -13.89 -18.13 45.52
C VAL A 63 -13.41 -18.94 44.31
N LEU A 64 -13.89 -20.17 44.14
CA LEU A 64 -13.52 -21.00 42.99
C LEU A 64 -14.02 -20.41 41.67
N ARG A 65 -15.24 -19.87 41.64
CA ARG A 65 -15.78 -19.19 40.44
C ARG A 65 -14.94 -17.97 40.06
N GLU A 66 -14.54 -17.16 41.02
CA GLU A 66 -13.65 -16.03 40.77
C GLU A 66 -12.30 -16.46 40.21
N LYS A 67 -11.71 -17.54 40.74
CA LYS A 67 -10.45 -18.10 40.23
C LYS A 67 -10.59 -18.60 38.79
N VAL A 68 -11.68 -19.31 38.48
CA VAL A 68 -11.96 -19.78 37.11
C VAL A 68 -12.08 -18.60 36.16
N SER A 69 -12.83 -17.55 36.53
CA SER A 69 -12.98 -16.35 35.72
C SER A 69 -11.64 -15.69 35.40
N LYS A 70 -10.74 -15.58 36.39
CA LYS A 70 -9.40 -15.01 36.18
C LYS A 70 -8.54 -15.88 35.26
N LEU A 71 -8.55 -17.20 35.45
CA LEU A 71 -7.81 -18.12 34.58
C LEU A 71 -8.33 -18.13 33.14
N GLU A 72 -9.63 -17.92 32.94
CA GLU A 72 -10.22 -17.76 31.61
C GLU A 72 -9.80 -16.45 30.94
N GLU A 73 -9.63 -15.37 31.70
CA GLU A 73 -9.06 -14.11 31.21
C GLU A 73 -7.59 -14.28 30.81
N GLU A 74 -6.76 -14.84 31.69
CA GLU A 74 -5.34 -15.10 31.42
C GLU A 74 -5.14 -16.02 30.20
N ASN A 75 -5.96 -17.06 30.05
CA ASN A 75 -5.91 -17.95 28.89
C ASN A 75 -6.26 -17.22 27.58
N ARG A 76 -7.23 -16.29 27.61
CA ARG A 76 -7.56 -15.46 26.44
C ARG A 76 -6.41 -14.53 26.07
N GLU A 77 -5.71 -13.96 27.04
CA GLU A 77 -4.54 -13.14 26.80
C GLU A 77 -3.37 -13.95 26.23
N LEU A 78 -3.11 -15.14 26.78
CA LEU A 78 -2.09 -16.05 26.26
C LEU A 78 -2.40 -16.49 24.82
N ALA A 79 -3.66 -16.72 24.48
CA ALA A 79 -4.06 -17.04 23.11
C ALA A 79 -3.72 -15.88 22.15
N LYS A 80 -4.05 -14.64 22.51
CA LYS A 80 -3.68 -13.45 21.74
C LYS A 80 -2.17 -13.30 21.59
N PHE A 81 -1.41 -13.58 22.65
CA PHE A 81 0.05 -13.52 22.60
C PHE A 81 0.64 -14.55 21.62
N ARG A 82 0.08 -15.76 21.55
CA ARG A 82 0.49 -16.78 20.58
C ARG A 82 0.20 -16.35 19.14
N GLU A 83 -0.98 -15.81 18.89
CA GLU A 83 -1.34 -15.27 17.56
C GLU A 83 -0.40 -14.15 17.13
N ASN A 84 -0.12 -13.20 18.03
CA ASN A 84 0.84 -12.12 17.77
C ASN A 84 2.25 -12.65 17.48
N ARG A 85 2.66 -13.73 18.15
CA ARG A 85 3.97 -14.37 17.90
C ARG A 85 4.03 -15.01 16.52
N GLU A 86 2.96 -15.66 16.06
CA GLU A 86 2.89 -16.22 14.71
C GLU A 86 2.93 -15.13 13.63
N LEU A 87 2.24 -14.00 13.87
CA LEU A 87 2.32 -12.81 13.00
C LEU A 87 3.74 -12.25 12.93
N LEU A 88 4.44 -12.17 14.06
CA LEU A 88 5.83 -11.71 14.10
C LEU A 88 6.77 -12.61 13.29
N GLU A 89 6.62 -13.93 13.36
CA GLU A 89 7.45 -14.84 12.55
C GLU A 89 7.16 -14.67 11.04
N LYS A 90 5.89 -14.53 10.64
CA LYS A 90 5.54 -14.22 9.24
C LYS A 90 6.18 -12.91 8.77
N TYR A 91 6.16 -11.86 9.59
CA TYR A 91 6.80 -10.60 9.23
C TYR A 91 8.33 -10.71 9.13
N LYS A 92 8.98 -11.51 9.97
CA LYS A 92 10.43 -11.77 9.86
C LYS A 92 10.76 -12.49 8.55
N GLU A 93 9.99 -13.51 8.17
CA GLU A 93 10.18 -14.23 6.91
C GLU A 93 10.02 -13.32 5.68
N GLN A 94 9.01 -12.43 5.72
CA GLN A 94 8.81 -11.42 4.67
C GLN A 94 9.99 -10.45 4.58
N ILE A 95 10.51 -9.97 5.72
CA ILE A 95 11.68 -9.08 5.75
C ILE A 95 12.90 -9.76 5.14
N GLU A 96 13.16 -11.03 5.45
CA GLU A 96 14.29 -11.76 4.88
C GLU A 96 14.16 -11.99 3.38
N THR A 97 12.93 -12.22 2.89
CA THR A 97 12.66 -12.33 1.45
C THR A 97 12.93 -11.00 0.74
N LEU A 98 12.39 -9.90 1.27
CA LEU A 98 12.60 -8.56 0.73
C LEU A 98 14.07 -8.14 0.73
N LYS A 99 14.84 -8.50 1.78
CA LYS A 99 16.29 -8.24 1.81
C LYS A 99 17.02 -8.91 0.66
N LYS A 100 16.65 -10.16 0.32
CA LYS A 100 17.24 -10.88 -0.82
C LYS A 100 16.91 -10.20 -2.14
N GLU A 101 15.65 -9.80 -2.35
CA GLU A 101 15.23 -9.07 -3.56
C GLU A 101 15.95 -7.72 -3.71
N VAL A 102 16.13 -6.98 -2.61
CA VAL A 102 16.89 -5.72 -2.63
C VAL A 102 18.34 -5.98 -3.03
N ALA A 103 18.96 -7.06 -2.55
CA ALA A 103 20.33 -7.40 -2.91
C ALA A 103 20.46 -7.75 -4.40
N THR A 104 19.52 -8.52 -4.96
CA THR A 104 19.52 -8.86 -6.40
C THR A 104 19.30 -7.62 -7.27
N LEU A 105 18.33 -6.76 -6.91
CA LEU A 105 18.08 -5.53 -7.67
C LEU A 105 19.27 -4.57 -7.64
N LYS A 106 19.98 -4.49 -6.51
CA LYS A 106 21.23 -3.71 -6.42
C LYS A 106 22.32 -4.26 -7.34
N ALA A 107 22.46 -5.58 -7.44
CA ALA A 107 23.41 -6.20 -8.36
C ALA A 107 23.07 -5.89 -9.82
N ASP A 108 21.79 -5.98 -10.19
CA ASP A 108 21.31 -5.67 -11.54
C ASP A 108 21.54 -4.21 -11.93
N ILE A 109 21.38 -3.27 -10.98
CA ILE A 109 21.68 -1.85 -11.20
C ILE A 109 23.16 -1.68 -11.56
N VAL A 110 24.06 -2.26 -10.78
CA VAL A 110 25.51 -2.17 -11.03
C VAL A 110 25.87 -2.77 -12.39
N GLU A 111 25.26 -3.89 -12.77
CA GLU A 111 25.49 -4.49 -14.09
C GLU A 111 25.01 -3.57 -15.22
N LYS A 112 23.84 -2.95 -15.07
CA LYS A 112 23.31 -2.00 -16.07
C LYS A 112 24.14 -0.73 -16.16
N GLU A 113 24.60 -0.19 -15.04
CA GLU A 113 25.51 0.97 -15.02
C GLU A 113 26.80 0.67 -15.79
N ARG A 114 27.43 -0.49 -15.55
CA ARG A 114 28.60 -0.93 -16.31
C ARG A 114 28.34 -1.03 -17.81
N LYS A 115 27.16 -1.54 -18.21
CA LYS A 115 26.76 -1.60 -19.63
C LYS A 115 26.60 -0.20 -20.23
N ILE A 116 26.04 0.75 -19.48
CA ILE A 116 25.89 2.14 -19.92
C ILE A 116 27.27 2.79 -20.12
N GLU A 117 28.19 2.62 -19.17
CA GLU A 117 29.56 3.15 -19.28
C GLU A 117 30.30 2.57 -20.48
N ALA A 118 30.19 1.25 -20.69
CA ALA A 118 30.77 0.58 -21.84
C ALA A 118 30.23 1.15 -23.17
N LEU A 119 28.91 1.33 -23.27
CA LEU A 119 28.29 1.91 -24.46
C LEU A 119 28.70 3.36 -24.68
N GLN A 120 28.73 4.20 -23.64
CA GLN A 120 29.19 5.59 -23.71
C GLN A 120 30.64 5.68 -24.18
N SER A 121 31.50 4.75 -23.76
CA SER A 121 32.89 4.69 -24.22
C SER A 121 33.03 4.25 -25.69
N SER A 122 32.05 3.48 -26.19
CA SER A 122 32.01 3.00 -27.58
C SER A 122 31.36 3.98 -28.56
N GLU A 123 30.52 4.90 -28.07
CA GLU A 123 29.89 5.92 -28.90
C GLU A 123 30.94 6.89 -29.46
N MET A 124 30.83 7.17 -30.77
CA MET A 124 31.71 8.12 -31.45
C MET A 124 31.71 9.47 -30.71
N PRO A 125 32.88 10.06 -30.40
CA PRO A 125 32.94 11.32 -29.69
C PRO A 125 32.19 12.40 -30.48
N LYS A 126 31.35 13.19 -29.79
CA LYS A 126 30.49 14.23 -30.39
C LYS A 126 31.24 15.16 -31.35
N SER A 127 32.52 15.43 -31.06
CA SER A 127 33.43 16.22 -31.90
C SER A 127 33.68 15.61 -33.28
N ARG A 128 33.73 14.28 -33.41
CA ARG A 128 33.84 13.61 -34.72
C ARG A 128 32.55 13.76 -35.52
N VAL A 129 31.39 13.59 -34.88
CA VAL A 129 30.08 13.73 -35.54
C VAL A 129 29.89 15.17 -36.03
N GLU A 130 30.25 16.16 -35.22
CA GLU A 130 30.30 17.57 -35.60
C GLU A 130 31.14 17.80 -36.86
N LEU A 131 32.37 17.30 -36.88
CA LEU A 131 33.27 17.44 -38.02
C LEU A 131 32.69 16.80 -39.29
N PHE A 132 32.13 15.59 -39.19
CA PHE A 132 31.50 14.92 -40.33
C PHE A 132 30.34 15.73 -40.90
N ILE A 133 29.49 16.28 -40.05
CA ILE A 133 28.34 17.09 -40.49
C ILE A 133 28.82 18.40 -41.12
N GLU A 134 29.85 19.06 -40.56
CA GLU A 134 30.41 20.26 -41.17
C GLU A 134 30.99 20.02 -42.56
N VAL A 135 31.78 18.95 -42.71
CA VAL A 135 32.35 18.55 -44.01
C VAL A 135 31.23 18.23 -45.00
N ALA A 136 30.21 17.48 -44.57
CA ALA A 136 29.07 17.12 -45.41
C ALA A 136 28.26 18.36 -45.85
N LEU A 137 27.99 19.30 -44.95
CA LEU A 137 27.30 20.56 -45.28
C LEU A 137 28.08 21.39 -46.29
N ASN A 138 29.40 21.50 -46.12
CA ASN A 138 30.24 22.22 -47.07
C ASN A 138 30.23 21.54 -48.45
N SER A 139 30.31 20.20 -48.50
CA SER A 139 30.21 19.42 -49.74
C SER A 139 28.86 19.62 -50.44
N VAL A 140 27.77 19.65 -49.68
CA VAL A 140 26.42 19.88 -50.20
C VAL A 140 26.28 21.28 -50.78
N ALA A 141 26.77 22.31 -50.07
CA ALA A 141 26.74 23.68 -50.57
C ALA A 141 27.45 23.80 -51.92
N SER A 142 28.62 23.17 -52.06
CA SER A 142 29.36 23.12 -53.33
C SER A 142 28.61 22.34 -54.42
N SER A 143 28.03 21.18 -54.09
CA SER A 143 27.31 20.36 -55.08
C SER A 143 26.03 21.01 -55.58
N VAL A 144 25.28 21.72 -54.73
CA VAL A 144 24.05 22.40 -55.14
C VAL A 144 24.37 23.65 -55.96
N ALA A 145 25.45 24.37 -55.60
CA ALA A 145 25.95 25.48 -56.41
C ALA A 145 26.29 25.06 -57.84
N LEU A 146 26.83 23.86 -58.04
CA LEU A 146 27.14 23.32 -59.36
C LEU A 146 25.90 22.93 -60.18
N LYS A 147 24.84 22.40 -59.54
CA LYS A 147 23.67 21.86 -60.24
C LYS A 147 22.63 22.92 -60.62
N ASN A 148 22.36 23.88 -59.73
CA ASN A 148 21.28 24.85 -59.92
C ASN A 148 21.81 26.29 -60.08
N GLY A 149 23.13 26.50 -60.09
CA GLY A 149 23.73 27.84 -60.03
C GLY A 149 23.50 28.57 -58.70
N MET A 150 22.84 27.92 -57.73
CA MET A 150 22.41 28.54 -56.48
C MET A 150 23.46 28.35 -55.37
N LYS A 151 24.02 29.46 -54.88
CA LYS A 151 24.97 29.48 -53.76
C LYS A 151 24.22 29.33 -52.43
N ILE A 152 24.52 28.25 -51.71
CA ILE A 152 23.97 27.99 -50.38
C ILE A 152 24.97 28.39 -49.29
N LEU A 153 24.49 29.17 -48.33
CA LEU A 153 25.23 29.56 -47.14
C LEU A 153 24.52 29.05 -45.88
N PHE A 154 25.29 28.53 -44.93
CA PHE A 154 24.77 28.07 -43.64
C PHE A 154 25.25 28.98 -42.52
N SER A 155 24.33 29.58 -41.76
CA SER A 155 24.67 30.39 -40.59
C SER A 155 25.34 29.54 -39.50
N LYS A 156 26.13 30.16 -38.62
CA LYS A 156 26.71 29.46 -37.45
C LYS A 156 25.63 28.80 -36.59
N ARG A 157 24.48 29.46 -36.45
CA ARG A 157 23.36 28.96 -35.65
C ARG A 157 22.71 27.74 -36.32
N PHE A 158 22.46 27.81 -37.62
CA PHE A 158 21.98 26.69 -38.42
C PHE A 158 22.88 25.45 -38.28
N ARG A 159 24.20 25.64 -38.39
CA ARG A 159 25.17 24.54 -38.26
C ARG A 159 25.08 23.87 -36.88
N LYS A 160 24.98 24.66 -35.80
CA LYS A 160 24.79 24.11 -34.45
C LYS A 160 23.47 23.36 -34.31
N ASP A 161 22.39 23.94 -34.81
CA ASP A 161 21.06 23.35 -34.71
C ASP A 161 20.99 22.02 -35.48
N ILE A 162 21.51 21.99 -36.71
CA ILE A 162 21.48 20.79 -37.53
C ILE A 162 22.39 19.69 -36.95
N VAL A 163 23.56 20.05 -36.43
CA VAL A 163 24.44 19.12 -35.70
C VAL A 163 23.72 18.50 -34.51
N LYS A 164 23.06 19.32 -33.69
CA LYS A 164 22.34 18.86 -32.51
C LYS A 164 21.27 17.84 -32.87
N GLU A 165 20.45 18.15 -33.88
CA GLU A 165 19.36 17.27 -34.28
C GLU A 165 19.85 15.99 -35.00
N ILE A 166 20.87 16.09 -35.85
CA ILE A 166 21.42 14.94 -36.59
C ILE A 166 22.22 14.02 -35.67
N SER A 167 22.91 14.55 -34.66
CA SER A 167 23.66 13.72 -33.69
C SER A 167 22.74 12.74 -32.97
N CYS A 168 21.49 13.14 -32.71
CA CYS A 168 20.48 12.26 -32.14
C CYS A 168 19.75 11.44 -33.21
N ARG A 169 19.64 11.95 -34.45
CA ARG A 169 18.81 11.37 -35.52
C ARG A 169 19.52 11.48 -36.89
N PRO A 170 20.45 10.56 -37.22
CA PRO A 170 21.31 10.67 -38.41
C PRO A 170 20.54 10.82 -39.72
N PHE A 171 19.40 10.14 -39.84
CA PHE A 171 18.51 10.14 -41.01
C PHE A 171 17.92 11.52 -41.34
N LEU A 172 17.94 12.48 -40.40
CA LEU A 172 17.50 13.85 -40.67
C LEU A 172 18.37 14.54 -41.70
N PHE A 173 19.66 14.20 -41.77
CA PHE A 173 20.56 14.83 -42.72
C PHE A 173 20.17 14.49 -44.15
N GLU A 174 19.98 13.21 -44.45
CA GLU A 174 19.57 12.76 -45.79
C GLU A 174 18.24 13.38 -46.22
N ASN A 175 17.24 13.37 -45.33
CA ASN A 175 15.94 13.99 -45.59
C ASN A 175 16.07 15.50 -45.84
N PHE A 176 16.97 16.18 -45.13
CA PHE A 176 17.27 17.59 -45.38
C PHE A 176 17.91 17.78 -46.76
N ILE A 177 18.89 16.95 -47.15
CA ILE A 177 19.52 17.02 -48.48
C ILE A 177 18.47 16.78 -49.59
N SER A 178 17.59 15.81 -49.43
CA SER A 178 16.49 15.59 -50.38
C SER A 178 15.56 16.80 -50.45
N ALA A 179 15.26 17.44 -49.31
CA ALA A 179 14.40 18.61 -49.28
C ALA A 179 15.07 19.87 -49.86
N LEU A 180 16.41 19.97 -49.87
CA LEU A 180 17.13 21.07 -50.52
C LEU A 180 16.87 21.12 -52.04
N SER A 181 16.61 20.00 -52.69
CA SER A 181 16.22 20.01 -54.11
C SER A 181 14.91 20.77 -54.37
N ARG A 182 14.09 20.97 -53.33
CA ARG A 182 12.79 21.66 -53.37
C ARG A 182 12.87 23.11 -52.88
N CYS A 183 14.08 23.66 -52.69
CA CYS A 183 14.28 25.04 -52.21
C CYS A 183 13.49 26.09 -53.02
N GLU A 184 13.25 25.87 -54.30
CA GLU A 184 12.59 26.85 -55.17
C GLU A 184 11.06 26.90 -55.00
N THR A 185 10.43 25.80 -54.55
CA THR A 185 8.97 25.64 -54.45
C THR A 185 8.41 25.87 -53.05
N THR A 186 9.27 26.24 -52.10
CA THR A 186 8.88 26.31 -50.69
C THR A 186 8.21 27.62 -50.30
N SER A 187 7.11 27.51 -49.54
CA SER A 187 6.22 28.60 -49.14
C SER A 187 6.96 29.74 -48.42
N ARG A 188 6.67 30.97 -48.86
CA ARG A 188 7.01 32.21 -48.15
C ARG A 188 6.41 32.15 -46.74
N LEU A 189 7.22 32.43 -45.74
CA LEU A 189 6.81 32.40 -44.34
C LEU A 189 6.33 33.78 -43.90
N LEU A 190 7.17 34.82 -44.07
CA LEU A 190 7.03 36.13 -43.42
C LEU A 190 7.70 37.23 -44.27
N ARG A 191 7.19 38.48 -44.21
CA ARG A 191 7.83 39.69 -44.78
C ARG A 191 8.03 40.73 -43.68
N ARG A 192 9.28 41.06 -43.35
CA ARG A 192 9.60 42.23 -42.52
C ARG A 192 10.75 43.01 -43.14
N ASP A 193 10.58 44.33 -43.26
CA ASP A 193 11.64 45.32 -43.50
C ASP A 193 12.70 44.94 -44.57
N LYS A 194 12.23 44.43 -45.73
CA LYS A 194 13.00 44.07 -46.96
C LYS A 194 13.64 42.68 -47.03
N GLN A 195 13.48 41.79 -46.04
CA GLN A 195 13.96 40.40 -46.14
C GLN A 195 12.81 39.40 -46.20
N GLU A 196 12.84 38.52 -47.20
CA GLU A 196 11.86 37.45 -47.37
C GLU A 196 12.37 36.17 -46.71
N ILE A 197 11.59 35.65 -45.76
CA ILE A 197 11.88 34.39 -45.08
C ILE A 197 11.10 33.27 -45.73
N TYR A 198 11.79 32.16 -45.97
CA TYR A 198 11.27 30.95 -46.58
C TYR A 198 11.50 29.75 -45.66
N ARG A 199 10.70 28.69 -45.84
CA ARG A 199 10.76 27.48 -45.01
C ARG A 199 10.83 26.21 -45.84
N ILE A 200 11.70 25.28 -45.49
CA ILE A 200 11.71 23.94 -46.07
C ILE A 200 11.12 22.98 -45.03
N ARG A 201 10.16 22.16 -45.47
CA ARG A 201 9.63 21.06 -44.67
C ARG A 201 10.55 19.85 -44.82
N VAL A 202 11.06 19.37 -43.70
CA VAL A 202 11.84 18.13 -43.62
C VAL A 202 11.03 17.15 -42.79
N THR A 203 10.50 16.12 -43.44
CA THR A 203 9.69 15.08 -42.80
C THR A 203 10.57 13.90 -42.41
N SER A 204 10.36 13.39 -41.19
CA SER A 204 11.07 12.24 -40.64
C SER A 204 10.07 11.31 -39.93
N PRO A 205 10.38 10.01 -39.79
CA PRO A 205 9.61 9.12 -38.92
C PRO A 205 9.47 9.63 -37.48
N TYR A 206 10.39 10.49 -37.04
CA TYR A 206 10.42 11.07 -35.68
C TYR A 206 9.75 12.44 -35.58
N GLY A 207 9.06 12.89 -36.62
CA GLY A 207 8.30 14.14 -36.62
C GLY A 207 8.67 15.11 -37.73
N GLU A 208 8.14 16.34 -37.62
CA GLU A 208 8.34 17.38 -38.61
C GLU A 208 9.38 18.41 -38.20
N TYR A 209 10.34 18.63 -39.10
CA TYR A 209 11.39 19.62 -38.96
C TYR A 209 11.21 20.73 -39.99
N ARG A 210 11.76 21.90 -39.69
CA ARG A 210 11.76 23.05 -40.58
C ARG A 210 13.17 23.59 -40.71
N ALA A 211 13.58 23.87 -41.94
CA ALA A 211 14.78 24.65 -42.22
C ALA A 211 14.34 26.05 -42.67
N ILE A 212 14.75 27.08 -41.94
CA ILE A 212 14.42 28.47 -42.24
C ILE A 212 15.57 29.09 -43.01
N TYR A 213 15.27 29.76 -44.11
CA TYR A 213 16.27 30.43 -44.93
C TYR A 213 15.79 31.78 -45.44
N THR A 214 16.74 32.63 -45.81
CA THR A 214 16.52 33.94 -46.44
C THR A 214 17.20 33.98 -47.79
N LYS A 215 16.52 34.52 -48.80
CA LYS A 215 17.15 34.82 -50.10
C LYS A 215 17.89 36.15 -49.98
N LEU A 216 19.19 36.14 -50.27
CA LEU A 216 20.01 37.36 -50.29
C LEU A 216 19.99 37.98 -51.69
N ASP A 217 20.15 37.13 -52.71
CA ASP A 217 20.11 37.47 -54.13
C ASP A 217 19.28 36.42 -54.88
N LYS A 218 19.10 36.59 -56.21
CA LYS A 218 18.39 35.60 -57.05
C LYS A 218 18.99 34.20 -56.91
N ASP A 219 20.31 34.13 -56.81
CA ASP A 219 21.06 32.87 -56.80
C ASP A 219 21.68 32.55 -55.44
N THR A 220 21.46 33.36 -54.40
CA THR A 220 22.09 33.14 -53.07
C THR A 220 21.06 32.95 -51.98
N VAL A 221 21.11 31.79 -51.33
CA VAL A 221 20.26 31.42 -50.20
C VAL A 221 21.10 31.25 -48.93
N LYS A 222 20.63 31.83 -47.82
CA LYS A 222 21.25 31.69 -46.50
C LYS A 222 20.31 31.00 -45.53
N PHE A 223 20.66 29.79 -45.12
CA PHE A 223 19.97 29.06 -44.05
C PHE A 223 20.32 29.65 -42.69
N GLN A 224 19.28 30.00 -41.94
CA GLN A 224 19.40 30.62 -40.65
C GLN A 224 19.19 29.64 -39.51
N ARG A 225 18.17 28.76 -39.61
CA ARG A 225 17.74 27.86 -38.53
C ARG A 225 17.29 26.48 -39.00
N PHE A 226 17.45 25.50 -38.12
CA PHE A 226 16.95 24.14 -38.26
C PHE A 226 16.37 23.67 -36.94
N GLY A 227 15.36 22.81 -36.96
CA GLY A 227 14.76 22.31 -35.72
C GLY A 227 13.36 21.76 -35.92
N GLN A 228 12.78 21.25 -34.84
CA GLN A 228 11.42 20.75 -34.83
C GLN A 228 10.42 21.90 -35.07
N ARG A 229 9.33 21.60 -35.77
CA ARG A 229 8.29 22.59 -36.14
C ARG A 229 7.86 23.47 -34.97
N ASP A 230 7.53 22.87 -33.84
CA ASP A 230 6.94 23.57 -32.70
C ASP A 230 7.97 24.47 -32.00
N SER A 231 9.23 24.03 -31.92
CA SER A 231 10.33 24.84 -31.40
C SER A 231 10.61 26.05 -32.27
N ILE A 232 10.51 25.90 -33.60
CA ILE A 232 10.75 27.02 -34.52
C ILE A 232 9.60 28.03 -34.43
N TYR A 233 8.35 27.58 -34.32
CA TYR A 233 7.20 28.49 -34.25
C TYR A 233 7.13 29.23 -32.92
N SER A 234 7.34 28.54 -31.80
CA SER A 234 7.42 29.19 -30.48
C SER A 234 8.50 30.27 -30.41
N GLU A 235 9.68 30.04 -31.00
CA GLU A 235 10.73 31.06 -31.07
C GLU A 235 10.38 32.24 -31.99
N LEU A 236 9.69 31.97 -33.12
CA LEU A 236 9.25 33.03 -34.04
C LEU A 236 8.17 33.91 -33.40
N ASP A 237 7.21 33.29 -32.69
CA ASP A 237 6.18 33.99 -31.93
C ASP A 237 6.80 34.87 -30.84
N ALA A 238 7.78 34.34 -30.09
CA ALA A 238 8.51 35.08 -29.06
C ALA A 238 9.32 36.26 -29.62
N CYS A 239 9.76 36.18 -30.88
CA CYS A 239 10.45 37.28 -31.56
C CYS A 239 9.48 38.30 -32.20
N GLY A 240 8.17 38.13 -32.00
CA GLY A 240 7.12 39.02 -32.54
C GLY A 240 6.90 38.88 -34.04
N TRP A 241 7.12 37.69 -34.60
CA TRP A 241 6.85 37.43 -36.02
C TRP A 241 5.46 36.81 -36.17
N SER A 242 4.55 37.47 -36.88
CA SER A 242 3.19 36.97 -37.14
C SER A 242 3.09 36.37 -38.53
N PHE A 243 2.66 35.10 -38.63
CA PHE A 243 2.38 34.48 -39.93
C PHE A 243 1.23 35.21 -40.64
N ASP A 244 1.41 35.55 -41.91
CA ASP A 244 0.31 35.93 -42.82
C ASP A 244 -0.51 34.69 -43.22
#